data_AF-A0A7X8V524-F1
#
_entry.id   AF-A0A7X8V524-F1
#
_cell.length_a   1.000
_cell.length_b   1.000
_cell.length_c   1.000
_cell.angle_alpha   90.00
_cell.angle_beta   90.00
_cell.angle_gamma   90.00
#
_symmetry.space_group_name_H-M   'P 1'
#
loop_
_entity.id
_entity.type
_entity.pdbx_description
1 polymer ?
#
loop_
_entity_poly.entity_id
_entity_poly.type
_entity_poly.pdbx_seq_one_letter_code
_entity_poly.pdbx_strand_id
1 'polypeptide(L)'
;IGGKYGKPGVQRFKEYSQAIRKGLEEREQALKQVDAYQRKKEEKRECAEKIGACSRELAALKRKIDRLDLLKNSYDSFQRFSQLGLYLAGAEAETLLNRFPAERLPKVERLQEKYKEALAEYEKTREEFAGAIQGGDPAAAGEVLLREKEELNRMRLRLPALRERIRIYRDEQEKWEKEGRELQGELDQVNEAWQGDFERVLALRTDSIEEAELNWRLEAYRKAQQELENCEREIAGQEGVIARLAESAGGRMAAPAGGRQPLATLNRNLALSMLFFLLGAGLLFYHQLLGIGVFAAGLVLMVFLLMRDIFRRKEEELYSNQLLEERKRYLVMQERKAALKKELAPLAAEIDKYRRLLGLPEEAPPAVISGHFRRVQELKKAIGKWRATGERLAETGRQVETELEEWRALASRLAPVFPAFTGDEELFVGLEQSLDLLDLAEKLATGERKISGVEDELRPLLVWDAPVGIPAGTTAGAPADTTAGEGNLPVPEALEKFLRYGERYKELAGYREEYKFIQKQILQSLKTDRARKAWQEPAEAVVTGDVAGDDTAGGNTGYDAGDDTRDKAGNVNGEVASDNAGDDELFAAFTRLAQEYTSRQ
;
A
#
# COMPACT_ATOMS: atom_id res chain seq x y z
N ILE A 1 -70.07 151.18 2.82
CA ILE A 1 -69.79 149.76 2.49
C ILE A 1 -70.43 148.80 3.52
N GLY A 2 -70.28 148.99 4.84
CA GLY A 2 -70.87 148.12 5.88
C GLY A 2 -72.25 148.51 6.49
N GLY A 3 -73.04 149.36 5.83
CA GLY A 3 -74.33 149.85 6.37
C GLY A 3 -74.20 150.75 7.62
N LYS A 4 -75.34 151.07 8.26
CA LYS A 4 -75.43 152.08 9.36
C LYS A 4 -74.66 151.70 10.64
N TYR A 5 -74.43 150.40 10.87
CA TYR A 5 -73.75 149.87 12.07
C TYR A 5 -72.44 149.12 11.74
N GLY A 6 -71.94 149.20 10.51
CA GLY A 6 -70.67 148.60 10.09
C GLY A 6 -70.58 147.07 10.17
N LYS A 7 -71.70 146.35 10.33
CA LYS A 7 -71.69 144.89 10.50
C LYS A 7 -71.22 144.20 9.21
N PRO A 8 -70.24 143.27 9.25
CA PRO A 8 -69.66 142.66 8.05
C PRO A 8 -70.67 141.92 7.14
N GLY A 9 -71.78 141.43 7.70
CA GLY A 9 -72.75 140.60 6.98
C GLY A 9 -73.84 141.35 6.19
N VAL A 10 -73.71 142.65 5.94
CA VAL A 10 -74.80 143.50 5.41
C VAL A 10 -74.37 144.30 4.16
N GLN A 11 -75.31 144.52 3.22
CA GLN A 11 -75.11 145.24 1.95
C GLN A 11 -73.92 144.71 1.11
N ARG A 12 -73.13 145.61 0.50
CA ARG A 12 -72.06 145.27 -0.48
C ARG A 12 -70.89 144.49 0.12
N PHE A 13 -70.73 144.45 1.45
CA PHE A 13 -69.66 143.67 2.11
C PHE A 13 -70.05 142.23 2.44
N LYS A 14 -71.34 141.88 2.33
CA LYS A 14 -71.85 140.55 2.66
C LYS A 14 -71.18 139.45 1.84
N GLU A 15 -71.04 139.64 0.52
CA GLU A 15 -70.40 138.68 -0.38
C GLU A 15 -68.95 138.42 0.01
N TYR A 16 -68.17 139.48 0.28
CA TYR A 16 -66.79 139.36 0.76
C TYR A 16 -66.72 138.68 2.14
N SER A 17 -67.63 138.99 3.06
CA SER A 17 -67.66 138.36 4.39
C SER A 17 -68.01 136.86 4.34
N GLN A 18 -68.89 136.46 3.41
CA GLN A 18 -69.24 135.06 3.18
C GLN A 18 -68.08 134.31 2.51
N ALA A 19 -67.40 134.92 1.54
CA ALA A 19 -66.20 134.37 0.93
C ALA A 19 -65.07 134.16 1.97
N ILE A 20 -64.86 135.12 2.87
CA ILE A 20 -63.86 134.99 3.96
C ILE A 20 -64.23 133.88 4.93
N ARG A 21 -65.50 133.76 5.34
CA ARG A 21 -65.94 132.63 6.19
C ARG A 21 -65.78 131.29 5.50
N LYS A 22 -66.17 131.20 4.23
CA LYS A 22 -65.99 129.98 3.45
C LYS A 22 -64.50 129.63 3.30
N GLY A 23 -63.63 130.60 3.05
CA GLY A 23 -62.18 130.41 3.01
C GLY A 23 -61.58 130.02 4.37
N LEU A 24 -62.13 130.50 5.49
CA LEU A 24 -61.76 130.06 6.84
C LEU A 24 -62.20 128.61 7.10
N GLU A 25 -63.42 128.25 6.73
CA GLU A 25 -63.92 126.88 6.83
C GLU A 25 -63.14 125.91 5.93
N GLU A 26 -62.84 126.29 4.69
CA GLU A 26 -62.00 125.53 3.76
C GLU A 26 -60.56 125.39 4.28
N ARG A 27 -59.99 126.46 4.86
CA ARG A 27 -58.68 126.39 5.53
C ARG A 27 -58.71 125.46 6.73
N GLU A 28 -59.74 125.51 7.56
CA GLU A 28 -59.87 124.63 8.73
C GLU A 28 -60.05 123.16 8.31
N GLN A 29 -60.80 122.89 7.24
CA GLN A 29 -60.93 121.56 6.65
C GLN A 29 -59.62 121.07 6.03
N ALA A 30 -58.88 121.93 5.33
CA ALA A 30 -57.57 121.60 4.78
C ALA A 30 -56.55 121.30 5.89
N LEU A 31 -56.53 122.09 6.97
CA LEU A 31 -55.70 121.82 8.15
C LEU A 31 -56.05 120.48 8.79
N LYS A 32 -57.34 120.16 8.98
CA LYS A 32 -57.78 118.85 9.47
C LYS A 32 -57.35 117.70 8.56
N GLN A 33 -57.36 117.89 7.24
CA GLN A 33 -56.89 116.90 6.28
C GLN A 33 -55.36 116.71 6.34
N VAL A 34 -54.60 117.79 6.49
CA VAL A 34 -53.14 117.73 6.66
C VAL A 34 -52.78 117.03 7.98
N ASP A 35 -53.45 117.39 9.08
CA ASP A 35 -53.25 116.74 10.38
C ASP A 35 -53.61 115.25 10.33
N ALA A 36 -54.73 114.90 9.68
CA ALA A 36 -55.13 113.51 9.47
C ALA A 36 -54.13 112.74 8.60
N TYR A 37 -53.58 113.36 7.56
CA TYR A 37 -52.55 112.78 6.71
C TYR A 37 -51.24 112.57 7.47
N GLN A 38 -50.78 113.56 8.25
CA GLN A 38 -49.58 113.44 9.07
C GLN A 38 -49.73 112.33 10.12
N ARG A 39 -50.87 112.28 10.81
CA ARG A 39 -51.19 111.20 11.75
C ARG A 39 -51.18 109.83 11.07
N LYS A 40 -51.81 109.71 9.89
CA LYS A 40 -51.82 108.44 9.13
C LYS A 40 -50.44 108.03 8.62
N LYS A 41 -49.59 109.00 8.25
CA LYS A 41 -48.19 108.76 7.87
C LYS A 41 -47.38 108.23 9.06
N GLU A 42 -47.59 108.78 10.25
CA GLU A 42 -46.94 108.33 11.48
C GLU A 42 -47.42 106.93 11.89
N GLU A 43 -48.74 106.68 11.87
CA GLU A 43 -49.32 105.35 12.10
C GLU A 43 -48.75 104.30 11.11
N LYS A 44 -48.54 104.68 9.85
CA LYS A 44 -47.90 103.80 8.84
C LYS A 44 -46.44 103.51 9.19
N ARG A 45 -45.69 104.51 9.66
CA ARG A 45 -44.28 104.36 10.07
C ARG A 45 -44.16 103.42 11.26
N GLU A 46 -44.94 103.64 12.32
CA GLU A 46 -44.95 102.77 13.50
C GLU A 46 -45.35 101.32 13.14
N CYS A 47 -46.33 101.16 12.25
CA CYS A 47 -46.74 99.83 11.80
C CYS A 47 -45.63 99.13 11.00
N ALA A 48 -44.92 99.87 10.13
CA ALA A 48 -43.77 99.34 9.39
C ALA A 48 -42.61 98.95 10.31
N GLU A 49 -42.32 99.75 11.34
CA GLU A 49 -41.31 99.43 12.36
C GLU A 49 -41.69 98.17 13.16
N LYS A 50 -42.96 98.03 13.56
CA LYS A 50 -43.47 96.82 14.24
C LYS A 50 -43.39 95.59 13.32
N ILE A 51 -43.71 95.71 12.03
CA ILE A 51 -43.56 94.63 11.05
C ILE A 51 -42.07 94.25 10.90
N GLY A 52 -41.18 95.24 10.87
CA GLY A 52 -39.73 95.02 10.83
C GLY A 52 -39.17 94.36 12.09
N ALA A 53 -39.68 94.70 13.27
CA ALA A 53 -39.32 94.04 14.53
C ALA A 53 -39.85 92.60 14.58
N CYS A 54 -41.14 92.39 14.32
CA CYS A 54 -41.76 91.07 14.31
C CYS A 54 -41.15 90.14 13.24
N SER A 55 -40.79 90.66 12.06
CA SER A 55 -40.17 89.84 11.01
C SER A 55 -38.75 89.40 11.39
N ARG A 56 -37.98 90.25 12.07
CA ARG A 56 -36.67 89.88 12.65
C ARG A 56 -36.81 88.83 13.75
N GLU A 57 -37.77 88.99 14.66
CA GLU A 57 -38.05 88.00 15.70
C GLU A 57 -38.50 86.65 15.12
N LEU A 58 -39.38 86.68 14.11
CA LEU A 58 -39.83 85.47 13.42
C LEU A 58 -38.70 84.76 12.67
N ALA A 59 -37.80 85.52 12.04
CA ALA A 59 -36.60 84.95 11.42
C ALA A 59 -35.65 84.34 12.46
N ALA A 60 -35.45 84.98 13.61
CA ALA A 60 -34.65 84.46 14.71
C ALA A 60 -35.25 83.17 15.30
N LEU A 61 -36.56 83.14 15.52
CA LEU A 61 -37.28 81.96 16.01
C LEU A 61 -37.25 80.81 14.99
N LYS A 62 -37.43 81.08 13.68
CA LYS A 62 -37.30 80.06 12.63
C LYS A 62 -35.89 79.44 12.60
N ARG A 63 -34.84 80.26 12.68
CA ARG A 63 -33.46 79.74 12.79
C ARG A 63 -33.27 78.89 14.04
N LYS A 64 -33.88 79.28 15.17
CA LYS A 64 -33.83 78.49 16.41
C LYS A 64 -34.52 77.13 16.24
N ILE A 65 -35.68 77.09 15.57
CA ILE A 65 -36.37 75.84 15.25
C ILE A 65 -35.50 74.98 14.32
N ASP A 66 -34.95 75.56 13.24
CA ASP A 66 -34.08 74.84 12.31
C ASP A 66 -32.84 74.26 13.01
N ARG A 67 -32.21 75.01 13.93
CA ARG A 67 -31.10 74.51 14.77
C ARG A 67 -31.54 73.33 15.63
N LEU A 68 -32.67 73.43 16.31
CA LEU A 68 -33.18 72.38 17.20
C LEU A 68 -33.61 71.13 16.42
N ASP A 69 -34.24 71.29 15.25
CA ASP A 69 -34.60 70.17 14.37
C ASP A 69 -33.37 69.43 13.86
N LEU A 70 -32.32 70.16 13.46
CA LEU A 70 -31.04 69.55 13.05
C LEU A 70 -30.38 68.81 14.20
N LEU A 71 -30.33 69.40 15.40
CA LEU A 71 -29.79 68.73 16.59
C LEU A 71 -30.59 67.48 16.95
N LYS A 72 -31.92 67.55 16.91
CA LYS A 72 -32.80 66.42 17.21
C LYS A 72 -32.59 65.27 16.21
N ASN A 73 -32.53 65.57 14.92
CA ASN A 73 -32.35 64.57 13.88
C ASN A 73 -30.94 63.95 13.86
N SER A 74 -29.96 64.65 14.42
CA SER A 74 -28.57 64.17 14.54
C SER A 74 -28.19 63.75 15.96
N TYR A 75 -29.15 63.70 16.90
CA TYR A 75 -28.86 63.43 18.32
C TYR A 75 -28.31 62.02 18.53
N ASP A 76 -28.99 60.99 18.03
CA ASP A 76 -28.54 59.60 18.19
C ASP A 76 -27.18 59.37 17.54
N SER A 77 -26.97 59.98 16.37
CA SER A 77 -25.67 59.97 15.67
C SER A 77 -24.60 60.67 16.49
N PHE A 78 -24.89 61.82 17.10
CA PHE A 78 -23.94 62.54 17.95
C PHE A 78 -23.64 61.80 19.26
N GLN A 79 -24.65 61.18 19.88
CA GLN A 79 -24.48 60.36 21.08
C GLN A 79 -23.57 59.18 20.79
N ARG A 80 -23.81 58.47 19.67
CA ARG A 80 -22.95 57.36 19.23
C ARG A 80 -21.53 57.85 18.89
N PHE A 81 -21.40 58.97 18.19
CA PHE A 81 -20.12 59.63 17.90
C PHE A 81 -19.33 59.95 19.18
N SER A 82 -19.99 60.52 20.19
CA SER A 82 -19.36 60.85 21.47
C SER A 82 -18.94 59.60 22.25
N GLN A 83 -19.76 58.55 22.25
CA GLN A 83 -19.42 57.27 22.89
C GLN A 83 -18.21 56.62 22.22
N LEU A 84 -18.20 56.56 20.88
CA LEU A 84 -17.06 56.04 20.11
C LEU A 84 -15.79 56.88 20.35
N GLY A 85 -15.93 58.20 20.47
CA GLY A 85 -14.83 59.09 20.84
C GLY A 85 -14.21 58.74 22.20
N LEU A 86 -15.03 58.37 23.20
CA LEU A 86 -14.52 57.92 24.51
C LEU A 86 -13.81 56.56 24.42
N TYR A 87 -14.35 55.61 23.65
CA TYR A 87 -13.70 54.31 23.44
C TYR A 87 -12.36 54.42 22.70
N LEU A 88 -12.25 55.36 21.75
CA LEU A 88 -11.04 55.59 20.95
C LEU A 88 -10.01 56.49 21.67
N ALA A 89 -10.40 57.23 22.69
CA ALA A 89 -9.51 58.09 23.49
C ALA A 89 -8.70 57.32 24.55
N GLY A 90 -8.96 56.02 24.74
CA GLY A 90 -8.19 55.19 25.67
C GLY A 90 -6.77 54.90 25.18
N ALA A 91 -5.81 54.81 26.10
CA ALA A 91 -4.41 54.50 25.80
C ALA A 91 -4.22 53.14 25.09
N GLU A 92 -5.10 52.17 25.38
CA GLU A 92 -5.17 50.87 24.69
C GLU A 92 -5.53 51.04 23.21
N ALA A 93 -6.53 51.88 22.90
CA ALA A 93 -6.98 52.10 21.54
C ALA A 93 -5.93 52.82 20.70
N GLU A 94 -5.28 53.83 21.28
CA GLU A 94 -4.18 54.54 20.62
C GLU A 94 -3.00 53.60 20.30
N THR A 95 -2.67 52.71 21.23
CA THR A 95 -1.57 51.76 21.05
C THR A 95 -1.90 50.73 19.97
N LEU A 96 -3.07 50.08 20.07
CA LEU A 96 -3.47 49.03 19.13
C LEU A 96 -3.66 49.58 17.72
N LEU A 97 -4.38 50.69 17.56
CA LEU A 97 -4.70 51.24 16.23
C LEU A 97 -3.49 51.77 15.46
N ASN A 98 -2.41 52.13 16.16
CA ASN A 98 -1.22 52.73 15.55
C ASN A 98 0.00 51.81 15.48
N ARG A 99 0.14 50.86 16.42
CA ARG A 99 1.36 50.03 16.55
C ARG A 99 1.13 48.54 16.34
N PHE A 100 -0.11 48.05 16.37
CA PHE A 100 -0.38 46.63 16.17
C PHE A 100 -0.09 46.21 14.72
N PRO A 101 0.67 45.13 14.47
CA PRO A 101 1.00 44.67 13.14
C PRO A 101 -0.17 43.89 12.50
N ALA A 102 -1.25 44.60 12.16
CA ALA A 102 -2.50 44.03 11.62
C ALA A 102 -2.32 43.20 10.34
N GLU A 103 -1.31 43.53 9.52
CA GLU A 103 -0.99 42.81 8.28
C GLU A 103 -0.59 41.34 8.53
N ARG A 104 -0.07 41.04 9.73
CA ARG A 104 0.36 39.68 10.11
C ARG A 104 -0.82 38.81 10.53
N LEU A 105 -1.94 39.41 10.94
CA LEU A 105 -3.05 38.73 11.57
C LEU A 105 -3.68 37.63 10.69
N PRO A 106 -3.97 37.85 9.39
CA PRO A 106 -4.48 36.77 8.52
C PRO A 106 -3.49 35.62 8.35
N LYS A 107 -2.17 35.90 8.39
CA LYS A 107 -1.13 34.88 8.30
C LYS A 107 -1.05 34.07 9.58
N VAL A 108 -1.15 34.73 10.74
CA VAL A 108 -1.17 34.09 12.06
C VAL A 108 -2.43 33.23 12.25
N GLU A 109 -3.61 33.69 11.83
CA GLU A 109 -4.85 32.91 11.87
C GLU A 109 -4.74 31.61 11.04
N ARG A 110 -4.20 31.70 9.81
CA ARG A 110 -3.94 30.50 8.98
C ARG A 110 -2.94 29.55 9.60
N LEU A 111 -1.88 30.07 10.23
CA LEU A 111 -0.89 29.25 10.92
C LEU A 111 -1.43 28.64 12.21
N GLN A 112 -2.35 29.32 12.90
CA GLN A 112 -3.06 28.76 14.05
C GLN A 112 -3.90 27.55 13.64
N GLU A 113 -4.64 27.64 12.53
CA GLU A 113 -5.43 26.52 12.01
C GLU A 113 -4.53 25.32 11.71
N LYS A 114 -3.43 25.54 10.97
CA LYS A 114 -2.42 24.50 10.71
C LYS A 114 -1.78 23.94 11.99
N TYR A 115 -1.53 24.79 12.99
CA TYR A 115 -0.97 24.37 14.27
C TYR A 115 -1.95 23.44 15.02
N LYS A 116 -3.22 23.82 15.08
CA LYS A 116 -4.29 23.02 15.70
C LYS A 116 -4.49 21.69 14.98
N GLU A 117 -4.50 21.70 13.64
CA GLU A 117 -4.57 20.48 12.83
C GLU A 117 -3.38 19.56 13.11
N ALA A 118 -2.15 20.09 13.05
CA ALA A 118 -0.93 19.32 13.31
C ALA A 118 -0.88 18.76 14.75
N LEU A 119 -1.31 19.55 15.73
CA LEU A 119 -1.39 19.12 17.13
C LEU A 119 -2.43 18.02 17.32
N ALA A 120 -3.62 18.15 16.74
CA ALA A 120 -4.66 17.12 16.82
C ALA A 120 -4.24 15.81 16.12
N GLU A 121 -3.58 15.89 14.96
CA GLU A 121 -2.99 14.71 14.29
C GLU A 121 -1.93 14.04 15.17
N TYR A 122 -1.05 14.83 15.79
CA TYR A 122 0.00 14.33 16.67
C TYR A 122 -0.57 13.67 17.92
N GLU A 123 -1.50 14.32 18.62
CA GLU A 123 -2.14 13.79 19.83
C GLU A 123 -2.88 12.48 19.54
N LYS A 124 -3.65 12.43 18.44
CA LYS A 124 -4.31 11.19 18.02
C LYS A 124 -3.31 10.07 17.75
N THR A 125 -2.24 10.35 16.99
CA THR A 125 -1.21 9.36 16.70
C THR A 125 -0.49 8.91 17.97
N ARG A 126 -0.31 9.83 18.94
CA ARG A 126 0.34 9.56 20.23
C ARG A 126 -0.52 8.65 21.10
N GLU A 127 -1.83 8.88 21.14
CA GLU A 127 -2.79 8.02 21.81
C GLU A 127 -2.83 6.63 21.18
N GLU A 128 -2.88 6.54 19.85
CA GLU A 128 -2.82 5.26 19.12
C GLU A 128 -1.53 4.50 19.42
N PHE A 129 -0.38 5.18 19.41
CA PHE A 129 0.92 4.58 19.72
C PHE A 129 1.04 4.14 21.18
N ALA A 130 0.59 4.98 22.13
CA ALA A 130 0.60 4.64 23.55
C ALA A 130 -0.35 3.48 23.87
N GLY A 131 -1.51 3.41 23.21
CA GLY A 131 -2.48 2.32 23.37
C GLY A 131 -2.01 0.99 22.77
N ALA A 132 -1.17 1.03 21.73
CA ALA A 132 -0.61 -0.16 21.10
C ALA A 132 0.52 -0.82 21.93
N ILE A 133 1.15 -0.08 22.84
CA ILE A 133 2.24 -0.58 23.69
C ILE A 133 1.68 -1.22 24.96
N GLN A 134 1.84 -2.53 25.09
CA GLN A 134 1.41 -3.26 26.28
C GLN A 134 2.51 -3.30 27.35
N GLY A 135 2.44 -2.40 28.34
CA GLY A 135 3.23 -2.48 29.57
C GLY A 135 4.65 -1.91 29.54
N GLY A 136 5.00 -1.12 28.52
CA GLY A 136 6.27 -0.40 28.39
C GLY A 136 6.12 1.12 28.42
N ASP A 137 7.25 1.84 28.46
CA ASP A 137 7.29 3.30 28.30
C ASP A 137 7.22 3.65 26.79
N PRO A 138 6.17 4.36 26.32
CA PRO A 138 6.05 4.79 24.94
C PRO A 138 7.23 5.62 24.44
N ALA A 139 7.86 6.43 25.29
CA ALA A 139 8.99 7.26 24.87
C ALA A 139 10.21 6.39 24.53
N ALA A 140 10.61 5.51 25.46
CA ALA A 140 11.70 4.56 25.25
C ALA A 140 11.44 3.61 24.06
N ALA A 141 10.18 3.19 23.88
CA ALA A 141 9.73 2.40 22.74
C ALA A 141 9.96 3.12 21.41
N GLY A 142 9.56 4.39 21.31
CA GLY A 142 9.76 5.22 20.13
C GLY A 142 11.24 5.37 19.77
N GLU A 143 12.10 5.64 20.76
CA GLU A 143 13.54 5.77 20.55
C GLU A 143 14.18 4.49 19.99
N VAL A 144 13.84 3.33 20.56
CA VAL A 144 14.39 2.03 20.13
C VAL A 144 13.94 1.68 18.71
N LEU A 145 12.66 1.89 18.39
CA LEU A 145 12.11 1.64 17.04
C LEU A 145 12.78 2.55 16.00
N LEU A 146 12.91 3.84 16.29
CA LEU A 146 13.55 4.80 15.38
C LEU A 146 15.05 4.55 15.22
N ARG A 147 15.74 4.06 16.26
CA ARG A 147 17.16 3.67 16.21
C ARG A 147 17.39 2.46 15.30
N GLU A 148 16.54 1.44 15.40
CA GLU A 148 16.64 0.21 14.59
C GLU A 148 15.85 0.29 13.27
N LYS A 149 15.38 1.50 12.89
CA LYS A 149 14.55 1.75 11.70
C LYS A 149 15.10 1.12 10.42
N GLU A 150 16.39 1.22 10.16
CA GLU A 150 17.00 0.69 8.94
C GLU A 150 16.90 -0.83 8.88
N GLU A 151 17.18 -1.51 9.99
CA GLU A 151 17.09 -2.97 10.08
C GLU A 151 15.64 -3.45 9.99
N LEU A 152 14.72 -2.78 10.67
CA LEU A 152 13.29 -3.06 10.59
C LEU A 152 12.77 -2.92 9.15
N ASN A 153 13.18 -1.87 8.42
CA ASN A 153 12.79 -1.71 7.02
C ASN A 153 13.41 -2.76 6.10
N ARG A 154 14.68 -3.15 6.33
CA ARG A 154 15.30 -4.29 5.61
C ARG A 154 14.54 -5.58 5.85
N MET A 155 14.15 -5.82 7.10
CA MET A 155 13.37 -6.98 7.50
C MET A 155 11.97 -6.96 6.86
N ARG A 156 11.26 -5.82 6.83
CA ARG A 156 9.95 -5.68 6.18
C ARG A 156 9.92 -6.23 4.76
N LEU A 157 11.00 -6.05 4.00
CA LEU A 157 11.14 -6.58 2.64
C LEU A 157 11.44 -8.09 2.59
N ARG A 158 12.11 -8.63 3.60
CA ARG A 158 12.57 -10.03 3.66
C ARG A 158 11.63 -10.96 4.43
N LEU A 159 10.77 -10.41 5.28
CA LEU A 159 9.86 -11.15 6.17
C LEU A 159 8.99 -12.18 5.42
N PRO A 160 8.29 -11.82 4.32
CA PRO A 160 7.51 -12.79 3.56
C PRO A 160 8.37 -13.87 2.90
N ALA A 161 9.56 -13.49 2.40
CA ALA A 161 10.46 -14.40 1.70
C ALA A 161 11.06 -15.45 2.65
N LEU A 162 11.46 -15.07 3.86
CA LEU A 162 11.94 -16.02 4.86
C LEU A 162 10.81 -16.94 5.33
N ARG A 163 9.61 -16.41 5.57
CA ARG A 163 8.45 -17.20 5.99
C ARG A 163 8.12 -18.29 4.97
N GLU A 164 8.11 -17.94 3.69
CA GLU A 164 7.89 -18.91 2.62
C GLU A 164 9.05 -19.92 2.50
N ARG A 165 10.31 -19.49 2.67
CA ARG A 165 11.46 -20.41 2.70
C ARG A 165 11.40 -21.41 3.84
N ILE A 166 11.01 -20.98 5.05
CA ILE A 166 10.81 -21.88 6.20
C ILE A 166 9.72 -22.90 5.90
N ARG A 167 8.61 -22.44 5.30
CA ARG A 167 7.52 -23.33 4.89
C ARG A 167 7.98 -24.38 3.89
N ILE A 168 8.65 -23.96 2.82
CA ILE A 168 9.20 -24.86 1.79
C ILE A 168 10.18 -25.85 2.43
N TYR A 169 11.08 -25.37 3.28
CA TYR A 169 12.03 -26.21 4.00
C TYR A 169 11.34 -27.28 4.85
N ARG A 170 10.31 -26.92 5.63
CA ARG A 170 9.53 -27.88 6.44
C ARG A 170 8.79 -28.89 5.57
N ASP A 171 8.19 -28.45 4.47
CA ASP A 171 7.50 -29.33 3.53
C ASP A 171 8.48 -30.31 2.85
N GLU A 172 9.67 -29.85 2.48
CA GLU A 172 10.74 -30.71 1.93
C GLU A 172 11.31 -31.67 2.96
N GLN A 173 11.44 -31.24 4.22
CA GLN A 173 11.85 -32.09 5.33
C GLN A 173 10.85 -33.22 5.57
N GLU A 174 9.56 -32.93 5.62
CA GLU A 174 8.52 -33.96 5.80
C GLU A 174 8.54 -34.96 4.65
N LYS A 175 8.69 -34.49 3.41
CA LYS A 175 8.83 -35.36 2.23
C LYS A 175 10.07 -36.25 2.34
N TRP A 176 11.21 -35.67 2.72
CA TRP A 176 12.46 -36.41 2.89
C TRP A 176 12.36 -37.48 3.98
N GLU A 177 11.72 -37.16 5.12
CA GLU A 177 11.48 -38.13 6.20
C GLU A 177 10.51 -39.24 5.77
N LYS A 178 9.50 -38.91 4.98
CA LYS A 178 8.56 -39.89 4.41
C LYS A 178 9.25 -40.80 3.40
N GLU A 179 10.02 -40.25 2.46
CA GLU A 179 10.84 -41.01 1.52
C GLU A 179 11.82 -41.94 2.25
N GLY A 180 12.43 -41.46 3.34
CA GLY A 180 13.32 -42.28 4.18
C GLY A 180 12.61 -43.49 4.78
N ARG A 181 11.39 -43.30 5.32
CA ARG A 181 10.56 -44.39 5.86
C ARG A 181 10.09 -45.37 4.77
N GLU A 182 9.71 -44.86 3.61
CA GLU A 182 9.34 -45.68 2.45
C GLU A 182 10.52 -46.53 1.98
N LEU A 183 11.71 -45.93 1.87
CA LEU A 183 12.95 -46.64 1.52
C LEU A 183 13.33 -47.71 2.55
N GLN A 184 13.17 -47.44 3.85
CA GLN A 184 13.36 -48.47 4.89
C GLN A 184 12.41 -49.65 4.69
N GLY A 185 11.12 -49.37 4.42
CA GLY A 185 10.14 -50.41 4.12
C GLY A 185 10.47 -51.23 2.87
N GLU A 186 10.93 -50.58 1.79
CA GLU A 186 11.39 -51.29 0.59
C GLU A 186 12.63 -52.14 0.86
N LEU A 187 13.53 -51.67 1.72
CA LEU A 187 14.76 -52.36 2.10
C LEU A 187 14.44 -53.65 2.86
N ASP A 188 13.53 -53.57 3.83
CA ASP A 188 13.09 -54.72 4.64
C ASP A 188 12.30 -55.72 3.80
N GLN A 189 11.54 -55.28 2.79
CA GLN A 189 10.89 -56.19 1.83
C GLN A 189 11.90 -56.95 0.96
N VAL A 190 13.02 -56.32 0.61
CA VAL A 190 14.06 -56.97 -0.20
C VAL A 190 14.90 -57.92 0.65
N ASN A 191 15.23 -57.54 1.89
CA ASN A 191 15.89 -58.43 2.83
C ASN A 191 15.63 -57.99 4.27
N GLU A 192 14.79 -58.76 4.97
CA GLU A 192 14.44 -58.51 6.38
C GLU A 192 15.66 -58.47 7.31
N ALA A 193 16.75 -59.14 6.95
CA ALA A 193 17.98 -59.15 7.76
C ALA A 193 18.73 -57.81 7.77
N TRP A 194 18.35 -56.87 6.91
CA TRP A 194 18.96 -55.54 6.84
C TRP A 194 18.35 -54.54 7.82
N GLN A 195 17.12 -54.74 8.29
CA GLN A 195 16.48 -53.92 9.34
C GLN A 195 16.56 -52.40 9.09
N GLY A 196 16.37 -51.98 7.84
CA GLY A 196 16.44 -50.56 7.45
C GLY A 196 17.85 -49.94 7.47
N ASP A 197 18.93 -50.72 7.63
CA ASP A 197 20.31 -50.21 7.61
C ASP A 197 20.79 -49.90 6.19
N PHE A 198 20.78 -48.61 5.86
CA PHE A 198 21.25 -48.09 4.57
C PHE A 198 22.74 -48.34 4.31
N GLU A 199 23.61 -48.33 5.33
CA GLU A 199 25.05 -48.51 5.14
C GLU A 199 25.36 -49.92 4.63
N ARG A 200 24.60 -50.90 5.11
CA ARG A 200 24.76 -52.31 4.72
C ARG A 200 24.50 -52.53 3.24
N VAL A 201 23.51 -51.85 2.66
CA VAL A 201 23.21 -51.92 1.21
C VAL A 201 24.22 -51.12 0.39
N LEU A 202 24.66 -49.96 0.87
CA LEU A 202 25.67 -49.15 0.19
C LEU A 202 27.04 -49.86 0.11
N ALA A 203 27.38 -50.69 1.10
CA ALA A 203 28.61 -51.48 1.12
C ALA A 203 28.63 -52.63 0.08
N LEU A 204 27.48 -53.06 -0.43
CA LEU A 204 27.42 -54.12 -1.43
C LEU A 204 28.02 -53.66 -2.77
N ARG A 205 28.90 -54.50 -3.33
CA ARG A 205 29.46 -54.30 -4.68
C ARG A 205 28.45 -54.76 -5.72
N THR A 206 27.70 -53.80 -6.24
CA THR A 206 26.67 -54.01 -7.26
C THR A 206 26.83 -53.04 -8.44
N ASP A 207 28.06 -52.76 -8.85
CA ASP A 207 28.32 -51.93 -10.01
C ASP A 207 27.98 -52.65 -11.33
N SER A 208 27.98 -51.90 -12.43
CA SER A 208 27.60 -52.43 -13.75
C SER A 208 28.56 -53.53 -14.25
N ILE A 209 29.80 -53.55 -13.76
CA ILE A 209 30.79 -54.58 -14.10
C ILE A 209 30.37 -55.90 -13.43
N GLU A 210 30.08 -55.87 -12.13
CA GLU A 210 29.59 -57.04 -11.39
C GLU A 210 28.24 -57.54 -11.93
N GLU A 211 27.35 -56.65 -12.40
CA GLU A 211 26.11 -57.08 -13.06
C GLU A 211 26.37 -57.85 -14.37
N ALA A 212 27.28 -57.34 -15.21
CA ALA A 212 27.63 -57.97 -16.46
C ALA A 212 28.30 -59.33 -16.23
N GLU A 213 29.18 -59.41 -15.23
CA GLU A 213 29.85 -60.65 -14.84
C GLU A 213 28.86 -61.68 -14.27
N LEU A 214 27.95 -61.27 -13.39
CA LEU A 214 26.87 -62.12 -12.88
C LEU A 214 26.00 -62.67 -14.03
N ASN A 215 25.57 -61.81 -14.96
CA ASN A 215 24.72 -62.23 -16.07
C ASN A 215 25.46 -63.21 -17.00
N TRP A 216 26.73 -62.96 -17.31
CA TRP A 216 27.55 -63.90 -18.09
C TRP A 216 27.69 -65.26 -17.39
N ARG A 217 27.96 -65.27 -16.07
CA ARG A 217 28.05 -66.52 -15.28
C ARG A 217 26.73 -67.27 -15.21
N LEU A 218 25.61 -66.56 -15.05
CA LEU A 218 24.27 -67.16 -15.06
C LEU A 218 23.91 -67.76 -16.43
N GLU A 219 24.27 -67.10 -17.53
CA GLU A 219 24.09 -67.64 -18.88
C GLU A 219 24.98 -68.85 -19.14
N ALA A 220 26.25 -68.80 -18.73
CA ALA A 220 27.18 -69.92 -18.84
C ALA A 220 26.68 -71.13 -18.04
N TYR A 221 26.21 -70.91 -16.82
CA TYR A 221 25.61 -71.95 -15.98
C TYR A 221 24.35 -72.56 -16.63
N ARG A 222 23.43 -71.72 -17.14
CA ARG A 222 22.23 -72.21 -17.84
C ARG A 222 22.57 -73.04 -19.08
N LYS A 223 23.52 -72.57 -19.91
CA LYS A 223 23.98 -73.30 -21.10
C LYS A 223 24.58 -74.65 -20.72
N ALA A 224 25.49 -74.66 -19.75
CA ALA A 224 26.13 -75.89 -19.27
C ALA A 224 25.12 -76.87 -18.65
N GLN A 225 24.13 -76.37 -17.91
CA GLN A 225 23.04 -77.19 -17.36
C GLN A 225 22.15 -77.78 -18.45
N GLN A 226 21.79 -76.99 -19.47
CA GLN A 226 20.99 -77.46 -20.60
C GLN A 226 21.74 -78.49 -21.45
N GLU A 227 23.05 -78.29 -21.67
CA GLU A 227 23.92 -79.26 -22.34
C GLU A 227 24.05 -80.55 -21.53
N LEU A 228 24.16 -80.46 -20.20
CA LEU A 228 24.15 -81.62 -19.32
C LEU A 228 22.83 -82.40 -19.43
N GLU A 229 21.68 -81.72 -19.35
CA GLU A 229 20.37 -82.37 -19.48
C GLU A 229 20.15 -83.02 -20.86
N ASN A 230 20.63 -82.37 -21.93
CA ASN A 230 20.59 -82.94 -23.27
C ASN A 230 21.50 -84.17 -23.36
N CYS A 231 22.72 -84.10 -22.82
CA CYS A 231 23.65 -85.22 -22.77
C CYS A 231 23.09 -86.38 -21.93
N GLU A 232 22.41 -86.10 -20.81
CA GLU A 232 21.76 -87.14 -20.02
C GLU A 232 20.58 -87.79 -20.75
N ARG A 233 19.79 -87.03 -21.51
CA ARG A 233 18.74 -87.58 -22.38
C ARG A 233 19.30 -88.42 -23.51
N GLU A 234 20.39 -87.98 -24.13
CA GLU A 234 21.10 -88.73 -25.18
C GLU A 234 21.70 -90.04 -24.64
N ILE A 235 22.33 -90.00 -23.46
CA ILE A 235 22.87 -91.16 -22.75
C ILE A 235 21.74 -92.16 -22.44
N ALA A 236 20.61 -91.71 -21.87
CA ALA A 236 19.46 -92.57 -21.59
C ALA A 236 18.87 -93.19 -22.87
N GLY A 237 18.83 -92.43 -23.96
CA GLY A 237 18.44 -92.93 -25.28
C GLY A 237 19.40 -93.99 -25.82
N GLN A 238 20.72 -93.76 -25.70
CA GLN A 238 21.75 -94.71 -26.10
C GLN A 238 21.79 -95.96 -25.23
N GLU A 239 21.53 -95.87 -23.93
CA GLU A 239 21.36 -97.05 -23.06
C GLU A 239 20.23 -97.93 -23.57
N GLY A 240 19.11 -97.33 -24.00
CA GLY A 240 18.02 -98.04 -24.65
C GLY A 240 18.42 -98.72 -25.97
N VAL A 241 19.24 -98.08 -26.79
CA VAL A 241 19.75 -98.65 -28.06
C VAL A 241 20.75 -99.79 -27.80
N ILE A 242 21.67 -99.60 -26.86
CA ILE A 242 22.64 -100.63 -26.44
C ILE A 242 21.90 -101.82 -25.83
N ALA A 243 20.87 -101.61 -25.02
CA ALA A 243 20.05 -102.68 -24.46
C ALA A 243 19.34 -103.50 -25.56
N ARG A 244 18.73 -102.82 -26.54
CA ARG A 244 18.08 -103.49 -27.69
C ARG A 244 19.07 -104.25 -28.57
N LEU A 245 20.25 -103.68 -28.83
CA LEU A 245 21.32 -104.34 -29.60
C LEU A 245 21.95 -105.51 -28.84
N ALA A 246 22.07 -105.40 -27.52
CA ALA A 246 22.54 -106.49 -26.66
C ALA A 246 21.50 -107.63 -26.59
N GLU A 247 20.22 -107.30 -26.61
CA GLU A 247 19.13 -108.28 -26.66
C GLU A 247 19.03 -108.95 -28.04
N SER A 248 19.28 -108.25 -29.15
CA SER A 248 19.34 -108.87 -30.47
C SER A 248 20.61 -109.71 -30.69
N ALA A 249 21.74 -109.31 -30.10
CA ALA A 249 22.98 -110.08 -30.08
C ALA A 249 22.91 -111.28 -29.11
N GLY A 250 22.24 -111.13 -27.96
CA GLY A 250 22.11 -112.14 -26.90
C GLY A 250 20.86 -113.03 -27.00
N GLY A 251 19.84 -112.62 -27.76
CA GLY A 251 18.55 -113.31 -27.90
C GLY A 251 18.60 -114.62 -28.69
N ARG A 252 19.76 -115.00 -29.25
CA ARG A 252 20.04 -116.36 -29.75
C ARG A 252 20.97 -117.17 -28.83
N MET A 253 21.45 -116.58 -27.73
CA MET A 253 22.25 -117.22 -26.68
C MET A 253 21.41 -117.58 -25.42
N ALA A 254 20.11 -117.80 -25.56
CA ALA A 254 19.32 -118.42 -24.49
C ALA A 254 19.43 -119.96 -24.54
N ALA A 255 20.60 -120.49 -24.16
CA ALA A 255 20.76 -121.82 -23.60
C ALA A 255 21.97 -121.77 -22.64
N PRO A 256 21.89 -122.37 -21.45
CA PRO A 256 22.63 -121.92 -20.28
C PRO A 256 24.14 -122.14 -20.43
N ALA A 257 24.88 -121.24 -19.78
CA ALA A 257 26.30 -121.29 -19.55
C ALA A 257 26.78 -122.69 -19.16
N GLY A 258 27.47 -123.32 -20.10
CA GLY A 258 28.11 -124.61 -19.95
C GLY A 258 29.01 -124.82 -21.15
N GLY A 259 30.25 -124.33 -21.05
CA GLY A 259 31.23 -124.41 -22.13
C GLY A 259 31.36 -125.85 -22.66
N ARG A 260 30.97 -126.05 -23.92
CA ARG A 260 31.39 -127.16 -24.78
C ARG A 260 31.07 -126.86 -26.25
N GLN A 261 32.10 -126.32 -26.89
CA GLN A 261 32.59 -126.56 -28.24
C GLN A 261 31.62 -126.43 -29.45
N PRO A 262 31.88 -125.51 -30.40
CA PRO A 262 31.21 -125.42 -31.71
C PRO A 262 31.44 -126.64 -32.63
N LEU A 263 32.17 -127.65 -32.16
CA LEU A 263 32.42 -128.90 -32.89
C LEU A 263 31.22 -129.86 -32.87
N ALA A 264 30.30 -129.76 -31.91
CA ALA A 264 29.17 -130.68 -31.81
C ALA A 264 28.06 -130.41 -32.84
N THR A 265 27.77 -129.14 -33.14
CA THR A 265 26.77 -128.75 -34.16
C THR A 265 27.30 -128.95 -35.57
N LEU A 266 28.59 -128.70 -35.80
CA LEU A 266 29.26 -129.01 -37.07
C LEU A 266 29.27 -130.52 -37.33
N ASN A 267 29.61 -131.34 -36.33
CA ASN A 267 29.60 -132.81 -36.45
C ASN A 267 28.19 -133.36 -36.71
N ARG A 268 27.14 -132.78 -36.12
CA ARG A 268 25.76 -133.24 -36.35
C ARG A 268 25.27 -132.91 -37.77
N ASN A 269 25.63 -131.76 -38.32
CA ASN A 269 25.26 -131.36 -39.67
C ASN A 269 26.10 -132.08 -40.75
N LEU A 270 27.40 -132.28 -40.50
CA LEU A 270 28.28 -133.12 -41.33
C LEU A 270 27.82 -134.58 -41.32
N ALA A 271 27.43 -135.12 -40.16
CA ALA A 271 26.89 -136.47 -40.04
C ALA A 271 25.59 -136.64 -40.83
N LEU A 272 24.71 -135.62 -40.85
CA LEU A 272 23.48 -135.66 -41.64
C LEU A 272 23.76 -135.67 -43.15
N SER A 273 24.71 -134.85 -43.63
CA SER A 273 25.14 -134.90 -45.04
C SER A 273 25.85 -136.22 -45.40
N MET A 274 26.70 -136.75 -44.52
CA MET A 274 27.34 -138.07 -44.66
C MET A 274 26.31 -139.19 -44.74
N LEU A 275 25.24 -139.12 -43.94
CA LEU A 275 24.15 -140.09 -43.97
C LEU A 275 23.46 -140.09 -45.35
N PHE A 276 23.19 -138.92 -45.93
CA PHE A 276 22.65 -138.81 -47.29
C PHE A 276 23.62 -139.34 -48.35
N PHE A 277 24.92 -139.10 -48.21
CA PHE A 277 25.92 -139.68 -49.12
C PHE A 277 26.00 -141.21 -49.01
N LEU A 278 25.92 -141.76 -47.80
CA LEU A 278 25.91 -143.21 -47.57
C LEU A 278 24.62 -143.87 -48.06
N LEU A 279 23.45 -143.26 -47.83
CA LEU A 279 22.17 -143.72 -48.38
C LEU A 279 22.15 -143.65 -49.91
N GLY A 280 22.67 -142.56 -50.50
CA GLY A 280 22.82 -142.44 -51.96
C GLY A 280 23.76 -143.50 -52.54
N ALA A 281 24.90 -143.76 -51.88
CA ALA A 281 25.86 -144.79 -52.26
C ALA A 281 25.28 -146.21 -52.17
N GLY A 282 24.46 -146.50 -51.16
CA GLY A 282 23.76 -147.78 -51.04
C GLY A 282 22.67 -147.97 -52.09
N LEU A 283 21.88 -146.92 -52.37
CA LEU A 283 20.81 -146.98 -53.39
C LEU A 283 21.37 -147.13 -54.82
N LEU A 284 22.58 -146.67 -55.11
CA LEU A 284 23.23 -146.82 -56.41
C LEU A 284 23.36 -148.29 -56.86
N PHE A 285 23.45 -149.25 -55.92
CA PHE A 285 23.52 -150.69 -56.23
C PHE A 285 22.18 -151.28 -56.68
N TYR A 286 21.06 -150.68 -56.29
CA TYR A 286 19.71 -151.15 -56.64
C TYR A 286 19.07 -150.31 -57.75
N HIS A 287 19.26 -148.98 -57.74
CA HIS A 287 18.66 -148.05 -58.70
C HIS A 287 19.56 -146.84 -58.95
N GLN A 288 20.25 -146.83 -60.10
CA GLN A 288 21.32 -145.88 -60.39
C GLN A 288 20.87 -144.40 -60.45
N LEU A 289 19.68 -144.11 -61.00
CA LEU A 289 19.16 -142.73 -61.10
C LEU A 289 18.71 -142.14 -59.76
N LEU A 290 18.10 -142.93 -58.88
CA LEU A 290 17.66 -142.47 -57.56
C LEU A 290 18.83 -142.20 -56.62
N GLY A 291 19.87 -143.06 -56.68
CA GLY A 291 21.08 -142.87 -55.87
C GLY A 291 21.82 -141.57 -56.20
N ILE A 292 21.93 -141.20 -57.48
CA ILE A 292 22.52 -139.90 -57.91
C ILE A 292 21.68 -138.72 -57.36
N GLY A 293 20.35 -138.82 -57.40
CA GLY A 293 19.47 -137.78 -56.88
C GLY A 293 19.64 -137.52 -55.37
N VAL A 294 19.72 -138.57 -54.56
CA VAL A 294 19.95 -138.46 -53.11
C VAL A 294 21.33 -137.88 -52.80
N PHE A 295 22.34 -138.27 -53.57
CA PHE A 295 23.70 -137.77 -53.43
C PHE A 295 23.81 -136.26 -53.75
N ALA A 296 23.17 -135.81 -54.84
CA ALA A 296 23.11 -134.39 -55.20
C ALA A 296 22.34 -133.56 -54.17
N ALA A 297 21.23 -134.08 -53.63
CA ALA A 297 20.48 -133.43 -52.55
C ALA A 297 21.33 -133.26 -51.27
N GLY A 298 22.17 -134.25 -50.94
CA GLY A 298 23.13 -134.16 -49.84
C GLY A 298 24.16 -133.04 -50.02
N LEU A 299 24.64 -132.85 -51.26
CA LEU A 299 25.59 -131.78 -51.62
C LEU A 299 24.96 -130.39 -51.51
N VAL A 300 23.74 -130.21 -52.02
CA VAL A 300 22.99 -128.94 -51.93
C VAL A 300 22.69 -128.60 -50.46
N LEU A 301 22.29 -129.58 -49.65
CA LEU A 301 22.03 -129.39 -48.23
C LEU A 301 23.30 -128.96 -47.47
N MET A 302 24.46 -129.54 -47.80
CA MET A 302 25.74 -129.20 -47.19
C MET A 302 26.16 -127.75 -47.52
N VAL A 303 26.04 -127.33 -48.78
CA VAL A 303 26.30 -125.95 -49.22
C VAL A 303 25.33 -124.96 -48.54
N PHE A 304 24.05 -125.29 -48.45
CA PHE A 304 23.05 -124.45 -47.79
C PHE A 304 23.36 -124.26 -46.29
N LEU A 305 23.75 -125.33 -45.59
CA LEU A 305 24.08 -125.26 -44.16
C LEU A 305 25.38 -124.47 -43.91
N LEU A 306 26.40 -124.62 -44.76
CA LEU A 306 27.62 -123.82 -44.69
C LEU A 306 27.34 -122.33 -44.96
N MET A 307 26.54 -122.01 -45.98
CA MET A 307 26.10 -120.64 -46.24
C MET A 307 25.35 -120.07 -45.04
N ARG A 308 24.41 -120.81 -44.45
CA ARG A 308 23.67 -120.35 -43.25
C ARG A 308 24.59 -120.03 -42.07
N ASP A 309 25.65 -120.82 -41.86
CA ASP A 309 26.60 -120.60 -40.77
C ASP A 309 27.52 -119.40 -41.05
N ILE A 310 27.97 -119.23 -42.28
CA ILE A 310 28.78 -118.06 -42.70
C ILE A 310 27.96 -116.77 -42.60
N PHE A 311 26.69 -116.79 -43.04
CA PHE A 311 25.78 -115.65 -42.91
C PHE A 311 25.48 -115.33 -41.44
N ARG A 312 25.27 -116.34 -40.58
CA ARG A 312 25.10 -116.12 -39.14
C ARG A 312 26.34 -115.51 -38.47
N ARG A 313 27.54 -115.99 -38.81
CA ARG A 313 28.79 -115.42 -38.29
C ARG A 313 29.00 -113.98 -38.75
N LYS A 314 28.68 -113.66 -40.01
CA LYS A 314 28.73 -112.28 -40.52
C LYS A 314 27.69 -111.37 -39.86
N GLU A 315 26.47 -111.85 -39.61
CA GLU A 315 25.47 -111.11 -38.84
C GLU A 315 25.94 -110.86 -37.40
N GLU A 316 26.45 -111.89 -36.70
CA GLU A 316 26.98 -111.76 -35.34
C GLU A 316 28.18 -110.82 -35.27
N GLU A 317 29.11 -110.88 -36.24
CA GLU A 317 30.23 -109.93 -36.35
C GLU A 317 29.73 -108.50 -36.59
N LEU A 318 28.74 -108.29 -37.46
CA LEU A 318 28.13 -106.97 -37.69
C LEU A 318 27.47 -106.40 -36.43
N TYR A 319 26.66 -107.19 -35.72
CA TYR A 319 26.02 -106.75 -34.47
C TYR A 319 27.04 -106.52 -33.36
N SER A 320 28.08 -107.35 -33.25
CA SER A 320 29.14 -107.18 -32.25
C SER A 320 29.98 -105.93 -32.50
N ASN A 321 30.30 -105.62 -33.76
CA ASN A 321 31.00 -104.39 -34.16
C ASN A 321 30.12 -103.15 -33.94
N GLN A 322 28.84 -103.19 -34.31
CA GLN A 322 27.89 -102.11 -34.03
C GLN A 322 27.71 -101.87 -32.53
N LEU A 323 27.63 -102.92 -31.71
CA LEU A 323 27.54 -102.81 -30.26
C LEU A 323 28.81 -102.20 -29.67
N LEU A 324 29.99 -102.53 -30.21
CA LEU A 324 31.27 -101.99 -29.77
C LEU A 324 31.42 -100.50 -30.16
N GLU A 325 30.97 -100.12 -31.36
CA GLU A 325 30.90 -98.72 -31.79
C GLU A 325 29.94 -97.89 -30.92
N GLU A 326 28.73 -98.39 -30.63
CA GLU A 326 27.79 -97.69 -29.76
C GLU A 326 28.27 -97.62 -28.29
N ARG A 327 28.95 -98.66 -27.78
CA ARG A 327 29.61 -98.59 -26.46
C ARG A 327 30.73 -97.56 -26.41
N LYS A 328 31.52 -97.41 -27.49
CA LYS A 328 32.52 -96.35 -27.60
C LYS A 328 31.86 -94.97 -27.58
N ARG A 329 30.76 -94.78 -28.32
CA ARG A 329 29.99 -93.53 -28.31
C ARG A 329 29.43 -93.22 -26.91
N TYR A 330 28.88 -94.23 -26.22
CA TYR A 330 28.40 -94.10 -24.85
C TYR A 330 29.51 -93.67 -23.87
N LEU A 331 30.70 -94.27 -23.98
CA LEU A 331 31.85 -93.87 -23.16
C LEU A 331 32.25 -92.41 -23.40
N VAL A 332 32.31 -91.97 -24.66
CA VAL A 332 32.59 -90.56 -25.00
C VAL A 332 31.52 -89.62 -24.45
N MET A 333 30.25 -90.02 -24.49
CA MET A 333 29.16 -89.23 -23.89
C MET A 333 29.26 -89.19 -22.35
N GLN A 334 29.63 -90.29 -21.69
CA GLN A 334 29.88 -90.31 -20.24
C GLN A 334 31.07 -89.43 -19.84
N GLU A 335 32.15 -89.44 -20.63
CA GLU A 335 33.30 -88.53 -20.44
C GLU A 335 32.87 -87.07 -20.61
N ARG A 336 32.06 -86.77 -21.63
CA ARG A 336 31.49 -85.42 -21.84
C ARG A 336 30.59 -84.99 -20.68
N LYS A 337 29.75 -85.89 -20.16
CA LYS A 337 28.94 -85.66 -18.96
C LYS A 337 29.80 -85.36 -17.74
N ALA A 338 30.88 -86.11 -17.54
CA ALA A 338 31.82 -85.88 -16.45
C ALA A 338 32.55 -84.52 -16.58
N ALA A 339 32.95 -84.14 -17.81
CA ALA A 339 33.54 -82.85 -18.10
C ALA A 339 32.56 -81.69 -17.81
N LEU A 340 31.32 -81.77 -18.31
CA LEU A 340 30.27 -80.77 -18.03
C LEU A 340 29.97 -80.64 -16.54
N LYS A 341 29.91 -81.74 -15.78
CA LYS A 341 29.77 -81.69 -14.32
C LYS A 341 30.95 -80.99 -13.64
N LYS A 342 32.16 -81.20 -14.14
CA LYS A 342 33.38 -80.57 -13.62
C LYS A 342 33.43 -79.07 -13.94
N GLU A 343 32.88 -78.63 -15.07
CA GLU A 343 32.73 -77.22 -15.45
C GLU A 343 31.59 -76.51 -14.69
N LEU A 344 30.50 -77.23 -14.37
CA LEU A 344 29.38 -76.70 -13.58
C LEU A 344 29.76 -76.42 -12.13
N ALA A 345 30.63 -77.22 -11.52
CA ALA A 345 31.04 -77.07 -10.12
C ALA A 345 31.64 -75.68 -9.77
N PRO A 346 32.62 -75.13 -10.52
CA PRO A 346 33.14 -73.79 -10.25
C PRO A 346 32.11 -72.69 -10.54
N LEU A 347 31.28 -72.83 -11.58
CA LEU A 347 30.20 -71.88 -11.89
C LEU A 347 29.14 -71.83 -10.78
N ALA A 348 28.76 -72.99 -10.23
CA ALA A 348 27.85 -73.08 -9.09
C ALA A 348 28.43 -72.41 -7.85
N ALA A 349 29.71 -72.66 -7.55
CA ALA A 349 30.40 -72.03 -6.41
C ALA A 349 30.48 -70.50 -6.55
N GLU A 350 30.61 -69.97 -7.78
CA GLU A 350 30.58 -68.53 -8.02
C GLU A 350 29.18 -67.93 -7.89
N ILE A 351 28.14 -68.63 -8.36
CA ILE A 351 26.75 -68.22 -8.16
C ILE A 351 26.40 -68.20 -6.66
N ASP A 352 26.90 -69.17 -5.89
CA ASP A 352 26.72 -69.23 -4.44
C ASP A 352 27.39 -68.07 -3.70
N LYS A 353 28.50 -67.52 -4.22
CA LYS A 353 29.09 -66.28 -3.68
C LYS A 353 28.10 -65.12 -3.79
N TYR A 354 27.41 -64.98 -4.92
CA TYR A 354 26.38 -63.94 -5.09
C TYR A 354 25.15 -64.19 -4.22
N ARG A 355 24.75 -65.46 -4.00
CA ARG A 355 23.68 -65.79 -3.04
C ARG A 355 24.04 -65.34 -1.62
N ARG A 356 25.25 -65.64 -1.16
CA ARG A 356 25.75 -65.22 0.17
C ARG A 356 25.88 -63.71 0.29
N LEU A 357 26.36 -63.05 -0.76
CA LEU A 357 26.53 -61.60 -0.78
C LEU A 357 25.18 -60.85 -0.71
N LEU A 358 24.15 -61.38 -1.36
CA LEU A 358 22.79 -60.81 -1.36
C LEU A 358 21.93 -61.29 -0.18
N GLY A 359 22.39 -62.28 0.59
CA GLY A 359 21.64 -62.88 1.69
C GLY A 359 20.48 -63.78 1.25
N LEU A 360 20.57 -64.39 0.08
CA LEU A 360 19.55 -65.30 -0.47
C LEU A 360 19.74 -66.73 0.07
N PRO A 361 18.64 -67.50 0.24
CA PRO A 361 18.73 -68.91 0.63
C PRO A 361 19.49 -69.75 -0.43
N GLU A 362 20.19 -70.81 0.00
CA GLU A 362 21.07 -71.63 -0.87
C GLU A 362 20.29 -72.32 -2.02
N GLU A 363 18.99 -72.54 -1.83
CA GLU A 363 18.07 -73.14 -2.82
C GLU A 363 17.51 -72.14 -3.84
N ALA A 364 17.83 -70.84 -3.72
CA ALA A 364 17.27 -69.81 -4.58
C ALA A 364 17.62 -70.05 -6.07
N PRO A 365 16.62 -70.10 -6.98
CA PRO A 365 16.90 -70.32 -8.40
C PRO A 365 17.84 -69.25 -8.97
N PRO A 366 18.81 -69.62 -9.83
CA PRO A 366 19.76 -68.66 -10.42
C PRO A 366 19.09 -67.49 -11.15
N ALA A 367 17.86 -67.67 -11.64
CA ALA A 367 17.06 -66.61 -12.26
C ALA A 367 16.67 -65.48 -11.29
N VAL A 368 16.45 -65.80 -10.01
CA VAL A 368 16.03 -64.83 -8.98
C VAL A 368 17.19 -63.92 -8.59
N ILE A 369 18.44 -64.42 -8.66
CA ILE A 369 19.65 -63.69 -8.26
C ILE A 369 19.83 -62.41 -9.08
N SER A 370 19.68 -62.48 -10.41
CA SER A 370 19.79 -61.31 -11.29
C SER A 370 18.71 -60.25 -10.99
N GLY A 371 17.47 -60.69 -10.76
CA GLY A 371 16.37 -59.78 -10.36
C GLY A 371 16.62 -59.12 -9.01
N HIS A 372 17.09 -59.88 -8.03
CA HIS A 372 17.42 -59.37 -6.70
C HIS A 372 18.60 -58.39 -6.76
N PHE A 373 19.64 -58.70 -7.53
CA PHE A 373 20.79 -57.84 -7.73
C PHE A 373 20.40 -56.48 -8.32
N ARG A 374 19.52 -56.47 -9.33
CA ARG A 374 18.97 -55.22 -9.90
C ARG A 374 18.16 -54.44 -8.88
N ARG A 375 17.34 -55.11 -8.07
CA ARG A 375 16.57 -54.46 -7.03
C ARG A 375 17.47 -53.79 -5.98
N VAL A 376 18.59 -54.42 -5.62
CA VAL A 376 19.60 -53.83 -4.75
C VAL A 376 20.27 -52.62 -5.39
N GLN A 377 20.56 -52.64 -6.69
CA GLN A 377 21.09 -51.47 -7.41
C GLN A 377 20.09 -50.30 -7.44
N GLU A 378 18.81 -50.58 -7.66
CA GLU A 378 17.74 -49.56 -7.62
C GLU A 378 17.65 -48.92 -6.23
N LEU A 379 17.63 -49.73 -5.17
CA LEU A 379 17.67 -49.25 -3.78
C LEU A 379 18.91 -48.41 -3.51
N LYS A 380 20.09 -48.86 -3.93
CA LYS A 380 21.35 -48.11 -3.77
C LYS A 380 21.29 -46.74 -4.46
N LYS A 381 20.72 -46.67 -5.67
CA LYS A 381 20.51 -45.40 -6.37
C LYS A 381 19.50 -44.51 -5.64
N ALA A 382 18.41 -45.08 -5.13
CA ALA A 382 17.38 -44.33 -4.42
C ALA A 382 17.90 -43.77 -3.08
N ILE A 383 18.60 -44.58 -2.29
CA ILE A 383 19.28 -44.16 -1.05
C ILE A 383 20.32 -43.07 -1.35
N GLY A 384 21.10 -43.22 -2.43
CA GLY A 384 22.07 -42.21 -2.83
C GLY A 384 21.42 -40.86 -3.16
N LYS A 385 20.29 -40.86 -3.89
CA LYS A 385 19.51 -39.65 -4.16
C LYS A 385 18.94 -39.03 -2.87
N TRP A 386 18.38 -39.87 -2.00
CA TRP A 386 17.82 -39.45 -0.71
C TRP A 386 18.87 -38.84 0.24
N ARG A 387 20.11 -39.37 0.25
CA ARG A 387 21.21 -38.74 1.00
C ARG A 387 21.59 -37.39 0.42
N ALA A 388 21.72 -37.31 -0.91
CA ALA A 388 22.05 -36.05 -1.57
C ALA A 388 20.98 -34.97 -1.37
N THR A 389 19.69 -35.34 -1.34
CA THR A 389 18.62 -34.41 -0.97
C THR A 389 18.70 -34.02 0.50
N GLY A 390 18.98 -34.95 1.40
CA GLY A 390 19.20 -34.67 2.83
C GLY A 390 20.36 -33.71 3.08
N GLU A 391 21.49 -33.84 2.37
CA GLU A 391 22.63 -32.93 2.47
C GLU A 391 22.27 -31.50 2.02
N ARG A 392 21.54 -31.37 0.91
CA ARG A 392 21.05 -30.06 0.41
C ARG A 392 20.03 -29.44 1.37
N LEU A 393 19.15 -30.26 1.92
CA LEU A 393 18.16 -29.82 2.89
C LEU A 393 18.84 -29.35 4.18
N ALA A 394 19.87 -30.07 4.65
CA ALA A 394 20.65 -29.66 5.82
C ALA A 394 21.35 -28.31 5.60
N GLU A 395 21.90 -28.06 4.41
CA GLU A 395 22.48 -26.77 4.07
C GLU A 395 21.42 -25.65 4.03
N THR A 396 20.26 -25.93 3.43
CA THR A 396 19.13 -24.99 3.41
C THR A 396 18.64 -24.67 4.83
N GLY A 397 18.58 -25.69 5.71
CA GLY A 397 18.22 -25.54 7.11
C GLY A 397 19.21 -24.65 7.87
N ARG A 398 20.52 -24.80 7.65
CA ARG A 398 21.53 -23.90 8.25
C ARG A 398 21.36 -22.45 7.82
N GLN A 399 21.08 -22.21 6.54
CA GLN A 399 20.87 -20.86 6.02
C GLN A 399 19.63 -20.21 6.64
N VAL A 400 18.53 -20.97 6.72
CA VAL A 400 17.30 -20.52 7.38
C VAL A 400 17.53 -20.23 8.85
N GLU A 401 18.24 -21.10 9.58
CA GLU A 401 18.52 -20.91 11.01
C GLU A 401 19.40 -19.69 11.25
N THR A 402 20.40 -19.45 10.40
CA THR A 402 21.27 -18.27 10.48
C THR A 402 20.45 -16.98 10.33
N GLU A 403 19.54 -16.93 9.35
CA GLU A 403 18.66 -15.78 9.15
C GLU A 403 17.67 -15.60 10.32
N LEU A 404 17.15 -16.69 10.89
CA LEU A 404 16.32 -16.64 12.09
C LEU A 404 17.09 -16.14 13.32
N GLU A 405 18.35 -16.54 13.50
CA GLU A 405 19.21 -16.03 14.57
C GLU A 405 19.45 -14.52 14.46
N GLU A 406 19.68 -14.00 13.25
CA GLU A 406 19.78 -12.56 13.01
C GLU A 406 18.50 -11.83 13.46
N TRP A 407 17.33 -12.42 13.22
CA TRP A 407 16.04 -11.80 13.56
C TRP A 407 15.70 -11.96 15.03
N ARG A 408 16.09 -13.05 15.67
CA ARG A 408 16.03 -13.21 17.14
C ARG A 408 16.95 -12.20 17.83
N ALA A 409 18.12 -11.91 17.25
CA ALA A 409 19.01 -10.86 17.74
C ALA A 409 18.41 -9.46 17.58
N LEU A 410 17.73 -9.19 16.46
CA LEU A 410 16.97 -7.94 16.27
C LEU A 410 15.82 -7.83 17.29
N ALA A 411 15.01 -8.88 17.45
CA ALA A 411 13.94 -8.95 18.45
C ALA A 411 14.46 -8.70 19.87
N SER A 412 15.65 -9.21 20.20
CA SER A 412 16.31 -8.96 21.48
C SER A 412 16.70 -7.48 21.68
N ARG A 413 17.12 -6.78 20.62
CA ARG A 413 17.36 -5.32 20.68
C ARG A 413 16.05 -4.53 20.82
N LEU A 414 14.95 -5.09 20.32
CA LEU A 414 13.60 -4.54 20.44
C LEU A 414 12.89 -4.95 21.74
N ALA A 415 13.57 -5.61 22.68
CA ALA A 415 12.98 -6.13 23.92
C ALA A 415 12.00 -5.18 24.68
N PRO A 416 12.18 -3.84 24.69
CA PRO A 416 11.21 -2.93 25.33
C PRO A 416 9.81 -2.90 24.69
N VAL A 417 9.71 -3.26 23.42
CA VAL A 417 8.49 -3.23 22.61
C VAL A 417 8.12 -4.60 22.05
N PHE A 418 9.04 -5.55 22.11
CA PHE A 418 8.87 -6.86 21.51
C PHE A 418 8.21 -7.84 22.50
N PRO A 419 7.13 -8.54 22.12
CA PRO A 419 6.49 -9.52 22.99
C PRO A 419 7.43 -10.72 23.23
N ALA A 420 7.32 -11.34 24.42
CA ALA A 420 8.04 -12.57 24.68
C ALA A 420 7.64 -13.65 23.66
N PHE A 421 8.62 -14.35 23.11
CA PHE A 421 8.42 -15.39 22.09
C PHE A 421 9.17 -16.66 22.49
N THR A 422 8.60 -17.80 22.13
CA THR A 422 9.13 -19.15 22.37
C THR A 422 9.34 -19.94 21.08
N GLY A 423 8.68 -19.54 20.00
CA GLY A 423 8.80 -20.16 18.68
C GLY A 423 8.80 -19.15 17.54
N ASP A 424 9.03 -19.66 16.33
CA ASP A 424 9.22 -18.80 15.15
C ASP A 424 7.95 -18.00 14.79
N GLU A 425 6.75 -18.58 14.90
CA GLU A 425 5.50 -17.85 14.58
C GLU A 425 5.27 -16.64 15.50
N GLU A 426 5.58 -16.78 16.79
CA GLU A 426 5.50 -15.66 17.75
C GLU A 426 6.55 -14.59 17.43
N LEU A 427 7.74 -15.00 16.97
CA LEU A 427 8.77 -14.08 16.46
C LEU A 427 8.25 -13.31 15.23
N PHE A 428 7.66 -13.97 14.24
CA PHE A 428 7.12 -13.30 13.06
C PHE A 428 6.03 -12.29 13.43
N VAL A 429 5.07 -12.69 14.28
CA VAL A 429 3.99 -11.80 14.74
C VAL A 429 4.54 -10.60 15.51
N GLY A 430 5.50 -10.81 16.41
CA GLY A 430 6.13 -9.72 17.16
C GLY A 430 6.90 -8.75 16.25
N LEU A 431 7.53 -9.25 15.19
CA LEU A 431 8.24 -8.43 14.21
C LEU A 431 7.26 -7.62 13.33
N GLU A 432 6.14 -8.21 12.91
CA GLU A 432 5.06 -7.50 12.21
C GLU A 432 4.48 -6.39 13.08
N GLN A 433 4.18 -6.67 14.35
CA GLN A 433 3.72 -5.65 15.31
C GLN A 433 4.76 -4.53 15.50
N SER A 434 6.04 -4.87 15.57
CA SER A 434 7.12 -3.89 15.68
C SER A 434 7.21 -2.99 14.45
N LEU A 435 6.88 -3.50 13.26
CA LEU A 435 6.80 -2.72 12.03
C LEU A 435 5.62 -1.75 12.03
N ASP A 436 4.45 -2.18 12.53
CA ASP A 436 3.29 -1.29 12.65
C ASP A 436 3.56 -0.17 13.67
N LEU A 437 4.22 -0.51 14.79
CA LEU A 437 4.68 0.45 15.78
C LEU A 437 5.74 1.41 15.22
N LEU A 438 6.64 0.94 14.34
CA LEU A 438 7.60 1.81 13.66
C LEU A 438 6.90 2.85 12.78
N ASP A 439 5.86 2.46 12.03
CA ASP A 439 5.12 3.41 11.19
C ASP A 439 4.44 4.49 12.04
N LEU A 440 3.91 4.14 13.21
CA LEU A 440 3.37 5.10 14.18
C LEU A 440 4.47 6.00 14.77
N ALA A 441 5.63 5.44 15.14
CA ALA A 441 6.76 6.22 15.64
C ALA A 441 7.30 7.21 14.59
N GLU A 442 7.34 6.83 13.31
CA GLU A 442 7.71 7.73 12.22
C GLU A 442 6.66 8.84 12.00
N LYS A 443 5.37 8.52 12.11
CA LYS A 443 4.30 9.52 12.08
C LYS A 443 4.40 10.50 13.26
N LEU A 444 4.77 10.04 14.45
CA LEU A 444 5.03 10.92 15.59
C LEU A 444 6.22 11.84 15.35
N ALA A 445 7.36 11.30 14.92
CA ALA A 445 8.55 12.11 14.64
C ALA A 445 8.32 13.13 13.51
N THR A 446 7.51 12.79 12.50
CA THR A 446 7.13 13.74 11.45
C THR A 446 6.10 14.75 11.93
N GLY A 447 5.15 14.36 12.78
CA GLY A 447 4.22 15.26 13.47
C GLY A 447 4.93 16.31 14.32
N GLU A 448 5.91 15.90 15.13
CA GLU A 448 6.73 16.82 15.93
C GLU A 448 7.48 17.82 15.07
N ARG A 449 8.07 17.37 13.94
CA ARG A 449 8.73 18.27 12.99
C ARG A 449 7.75 19.24 12.33
N LYS A 450 6.52 18.81 12.01
CA LYS A 450 5.48 19.70 11.48
C LYS A 450 5.10 20.76 12.51
N ILE A 451 4.87 20.36 13.76
CA ILE A 451 4.56 21.27 14.88
C ILE A 451 5.70 22.27 15.06
N SER A 452 6.94 21.81 15.20
CA SER A 452 8.13 22.66 15.32
C SER A 452 8.28 23.61 14.13
N GLY A 453 8.02 23.16 12.90
CA GLY A 453 8.08 24.00 11.71
C GLY A 453 7.03 25.12 11.72
N VAL A 454 5.80 24.81 12.15
CA VAL A 454 4.76 25.83 12.33
C VAL A 454 5.10 26.79 13.48
N GLU A 455 5.67 26.28 14.58
CA GLU A 455 6.14 27.10 15.70
C GLU A 455 7.27 28.05 15.29
N ASP A 456 8.21 27.59 14.47
CA ASP A 456 9.31 28.41 13.94
C ASP A 456 8.80 29.50 12.98
N GLU A 457 7.74 29.22 12.20
CA GLU A 457 7.07 30.22 11.37
C GLU A 457 6.24 31.23 12.19
N LEU A 458 5.63 30.78 13.29
CA LEU A 458 4.83 31.62 14.18
C LEU A 458 5.71 32.54 15.03
N ARG A 459 6.82 32.04 15.57
CA ARG A 459 7.70 32.76 16.50
C ARG A 459 8.07 34.18 16.03
N PRO A 460 8.55 34.44 14.81
CA PRO A 460 8.88 35.79 14.36
C PRO A 460 7.65 36.68 14.11
N LEU A 461 6.47 36.09 13.85
CA LEU A 461 5.23 36.84 13.62
C LEU A 461 4.60 37.34 14.92
N LEU A 462 4.75 36.55 15.99
CA LEU A 462 4.19 36.81 17.32
C LEU A 462 5.00 37.83 18.13
N VAL A 463 6.24 38.14 17.73
CA VAL A 463 7.03 39.21 18.36
C VAL A 463 6.39 40.57 18.08
N TRP A 464 5.77 41.11 19.12
CA TRP A 464 5.26 42.47 19.17
C TRP A 464 5.37 42.98 20.59
N ASP A 465 6.19 44.01 20.79
CA ASP A 465 6.36 44.68 22.08
C ASP A 465 5.08 45.44 22.42
N ALA A 466 4.18 44.79 23.17
CA ALA A 466 3.02 45.47 23.72
C ALA A 466 3.52 46.39 24.84
N PRO A 467 3.34 47.73 24.77
CA PRO A 467 3.81 48.61 25.82
C PRO A 467 3.14 48.25 27.15
N VAL A 468 3.96 48.24 28.20
CA VAL A 468 3.57 47.91 29.58
C VAL A 468 2.37 48.77 29.98
N GLY A 469 1.22 48.14 30.24
CA GLY A 469 0.03 48.84 30.74
C GLY A 469 -1.29 48.56 30.01
N ILE A 470 -1.34 47.69 28.99
CA ILE A 470 -2.62 47.13 28.53
C ILE A 470 -2.95 45.96 29.46
N PRO A 471 -3.90 46.09 30.41
CA PRO A 471 -4.27 44.96 31.25
C PRO A 471 -4.87 43.88 30.34
N ALA A 472 -4.22 42.72 30.27
CA ALA A 472 -4.91 41.50 29.91
C ALA A 472 -6.09 41.39 30.90
N GLY A 473 -7.32 41.52 30.40
CA GLY A 473 -8.51 41.68 31.22
C GLY A 473 -8.51 40.75 32.43
N THR A 474 -8.88 41.32 33.58
CA THR A 474 -8.97 40.72 34.91
C THR A 474 -9.45 39.26 34.91
N THR A 475 -8.51 38.33 35.05
CA THR A 475 -8.70 37.15 35.89
C THR A 475 -7.97 37.42 37.20
N ALA A 476 -8.74 37.55 38.28
CA ALA A 476 -8.20 37.78 39.60
C ALA A 476 -7.35 36.57 40.03
N GLY A 477 -6.06 36.82 40.28
CA GLY A 477 -5.19 35.87 40.98
C GLY A 477 -3.95 35.42 40.21
N ALA A 478 -3.03 36.33 39.89
CA ALA A 478 -1.61 35.97 39.74
C ALA A 478 -0.74 37.17 40.17
N PRO A 479 0.34 36.97 40.96
CA PRO A 479 1.16 38.07 41.43
C PRO A 479 1.95 38.68 40.27
N ALA A 480 2.01 40.01 40.28
CA ALA A 480 2.90 40.78 39.44
C ALA A 480 4.34 40.56 39.88
N ASP A 481 5.03 39.64 39.21
CA ASP A 481 6.49 39.64 39.13
C ASP A 481 6.92 38.71 37.98
N THR A 482 7.23 39.28 36.82
CA THR A 482 8.33 38.82 35.94
C THR A 482 8.56 39.84 34.84
N THR A 483 9.62 40.62 34.99
CA THR A 483 10.41 41.21 33.91
C THR A 483 11.17 40.10 33.16
N ALA A 484 10.45 39.23 32.45
CA ALA A 484 11.02 38.30 31.49
C ALA A 484 10.52 38.73 30.10
N GLY A 485 11.45 39.06 29.20
CA GLY A 485 11.14 39.60 27.89
C GLY A 485 10.17 38.71 27.11
N GLU A 486 9.23 39.34 26.40
CA GLU A 486 8.16 38.70 25.61
C GLU A 486 8.69 37.70 24.54
N GLY A 487 10.00 37.66 24.30
CA GLY A 487 10.67 36.71 23.41
C GLY A 487 10.84 35.28 23.96
N ASN A 488 10.43 34.97 25.20
CA ASN A 488 10.63 33.64 25.81
C ASN A 488 9.34 32.93 26.27
N LEU A 489 8.17 33.45 25.87
CA LEU A 489 6.89 32.79 26.11
C LEU A 489 6.73 31.54 25.22
N PRO A 490 6.13 30.45 25.72
CA PRO A 490 5.73 29.31 24.89
C PRO A 490 4.86 29.78 23.72
N VAL A 491 5.08 29.21 22.52
CA VAL A 491 4.35 29.59 21.30
C VAL A 491 2.82 29.54 21.46
N PRO A 492 2.21 28.56 22.17
CA PRO A 492 0.76 28.55 22.41
C PRO A 492 0.25 29.79 23.16
N GLU A 493 0.94 30.21 24.21
CA GLU A 493 0.56 31.36 25.04
C GLU A 493 0.76 32.68 24.28
N ALA A 494 1.85 32.79 23.52
CA ALA A 494 2.12 33.95 22.67
C ALA A 494 1.09 34.07 21.53
N LEU A 495 0.67 32.94 20.94
CA LEU A 495 -0.34 32.89 19.89
C LEU A 495 -1.71 33.36 20.39
N GLU A 496 -2.16 32.86 21.55
CA GLU A 496 -3.43 33.26 22.16
C GLU A 496 -3.44 34.76 22.50
N LYS A 497 -2.34 35.25 23.11
CA LYS A 497 -2.19 36.68 23.45
C LYS A 497 -2.24 37.56 22.19
N PHE A 498 -1.53 37.19 21.12
CA PHE A 498 -1.51 37.95 19.86
C PHE A 498 -2.88 37.98 19.19
N LEU A 499 -3.59 36.85 19.14
CA LEU A 499 -4.93 36.78 18.54
C LEU A 499 -5.95 37.59 19.33
N ARG A 500 -5.90 37.57 20.66
CA ARG A 500 -6.77 38.39 21.52
C ARG A 500 -6.57 39.89 21.25
N TYR A 501 -5.33 40.34 21.12
CA TYR A 501 -5.06 41.73 20.71
C TYR A 501 -5.49 42.03 19.28
N GLY A 502 -5.39 41.04 18.39
CA GLY A 502 -5.88 41.11 17.03
C GLY A 502 -7.40 41.29 16.92
N GLU A 503 -8.17 40.54 17.70
CA GLU A 503 -9.62 40.71 17.82
C GLU A 503 -9.97 42.10 18.36
N ARG A 504 -9.27 42.52 19.42
CA ARG A 504 -9.46 43.85 20.00
C ARG A 504 -9.12 44.97 19.03
N TYR A 505 -8.07 44.80 18.23
CA TYR A 505 -7.74 45.70 17.13
C TYR A 505 -8.86 45.75 16.08
N LYS A 506 -9.42 44.60 15.66
CA LYS A 506 -10.55 44.55 14.70
C LYS A 506 -11.77 45.32 15.22
N GLU A 507 -12.12 45.15 16.50
CA GLU A 507 -13.21 45.89 17.16
C GLU A 507 -12.95 47.41 17.14
N LEU A 508 -11.77 47.84 17.58
CA LEU A 508 -11.40 49.25 17.64
C LEU A 508 -11.25 49.88 16.25
N ALA A 509 -10.77 49.12 15.26
CA ALA A 509 -10.70 49.56 13.87
C ALA A 509 -12.11 49.77 13.31
N GLY A 510 -13.04 48.85 13.60
CA GLY A 510 -14.46 49.02 13.31
C GLY A 510 -15.05 50.28 13.95
N TYR A 511 -14.75 50.54 15.24
CA TYR A 511 -15.16 51.76 15.92
C TYR A 511 -14.56 53.02 15.29
N ARG A 512 -13.31 52.97 14.81
CA ARG A 512 -12.67 54.10 14.11
C ARG A 512 -13.33 54.38 12.76
N GLU A 513 -13.71 53.34 12.02
CA GLU A 513 -14.44 53.49 10.76
C GLU A 513 -15.85 54.03 10.99
N GLU A 514 -16.57 53.50 11.98
CA GLU A 514 -17.90 53.98 12.40
C GLU A 514 -17.82 55.45 12.86
N TYR A 515 -16.81 55.82 13.65
CA TYR A 515 -16.56 57.19 14.10
C TYR A 515 -16.37 58.14 12.90
N LYS A 516 -15.53 57.77 11.93
CA LYS A 516 -15.31 58.56 10.71
C LYS A 516 -16.56 58.65 9.84
N PHE A 517 -17.34 57.57 9.75
CA PHE A 517 -18.57 57.54 8.97
C PHE A 517 -19.61 58.48 9.57
N ILE A 518 -19.86 58.38 10.89
CA ILE A 518 -20.79 59.25 11.60
C ILE A 518 -20.33 60.72 11.53
N GLN A 519 -19.03 60.98 11.68
CA GLN A 519 -18.46 62.33 11.52
C GLN A 519 -18.79 62.91 10.14
N LYS A 520 -18.59 62.13 9.06
CA LYS A 520 -18.95 62.55 7.70
C LYS A 520 -20.44 62.78 7.52
N GLN A 521 -21.28 61.92 8.09
CA GLN A 521 -22.74 62.05 8.00
C GLN A 521 -23.22 63.33 8.71
N ILE A 522 -22.70 63.63 9.90
CA ILE A 522 -23.00 64.87 10.62
C ILE A 522 -22.51 66.07 9.80
N LEU A 523 -21.27 66.05 9.29
CA LEU A 523 -20.75 67.11 8.43
C LEU A 523 -21.62 67.34 7.17
N GLN A 524 -22.05 66.28 6.50
CA GLN A 524 -22.95 66.39 5.34
C GLN A 524 -24.30 67.01 5.70
N SER A 525 -24.87 66.67 6.85
CA SER A 525 -26.12 67.28 7.31
C SER A 525 -25.98 68.79 7.58
N LEU A 526 -24.80 69.21 8.05
CA LEU A 526 -24.46 70.61 8.34
C LEU A 526 -24.14 71.44 7.07
N LYS A 527 -23.79 70.78 5.97
CA LYS A 527 -23.54 71.44 4.66
C LYS A 527 -24.80 71.86 3.92
N THR A 528 -25.99 71.44 4.37
CA THR A 528 -27.24 71.84 3.75
C THR A 528 -27.46 73.35 3.87
N ASP A 529 -28.02 74.00 2.84
CA ASP A 529 -28.29 75.45 2.87
C ASP A 529 -29.17 75.86 4.06
N ARG A 530 -30.09 74.97 4.48
CA ARG A 530 -30.91 75.13 5.67
C ARG A 530 -30.07 75.17 6.94
N ALA A 531 -29.09 74.27 7.08
CA ALA A 531 -28.16 74.27 8.21
C ALA A 531 -27.25 75.51 8.17
N ARG A 532 -26.60 75.82 7.04
CA ARG A 532 -25.72 77.00 6.92
C ARG A 532 -26.44 78.30 7.28
N LYS A 533 -27.67 78.51 6.80
CA LYS A 533 -28.50 79.69 7.16
C LYS A 533 -28.94 79.69 8.62
N ALA A 534 -29.16 78.51 9.21
CA ALA A 534 -29.50 78.41 10.62
C ALA A 534 -28.31 78.86 11.50
N TRP A 535 -27.06 78.58 11.10
CA TRP A 535 -25.85 78.87 11.88
C TRP A 535 -25.18 80.23 11.58
N GLN A 536 -25.52 80.91 10.49
CA GLN A 536 -25.07 82.29 10.20
C GLN A 536 -25.86 83.37 10.99
N GLU A 537 -25.16 84.33 11.57
CA GLU A 537 -25.77 85.52 12.20
C GLU A 537 -26.40 86.45 11.14
N PRO A 538 -27.48 87.19 11.46
CA PRO A 538 -28.13 88.04 10.48
C PRO A 538 -27.18 89.18 10.06
N ALA A 539 -26.80 89.23 8.78
CA ALA A 539 -26.40 90.50 8.17
C ALA A 539 -27.60 91.45 8.26
N GLU A 540 -27.38 92.65 8.81
CA GLU A 540 -28.41 93.68 8.98
C GLU A 540 -28.98 94.07 7.60
N ALA A 541 -30.12 93.47 7.23
CA ALA A 541 -30.84 93.87 6.03
C ALA A 541 -31.50 95.22 6.30
N VAL A 542 -30.86 96.29 5.83
CA VAL A 542 -31.45 97.64 5.73
C VAL A 542 -32.67 97.55 4.81
N VAL A 543 -33.85 97.73 5.39
CA VAL A 543 -35.11 97.81 4.64
C VAL A 543 -35.16 99.18 3.96
N THR A 544 -34.69 99.28 2.72
CA THR A 544 -34.97 100.43 1.86
C THR A 544 -36.41 100.32 1.35
N GLY A 545 -37.29 101.20 1.83
CA GLY A 545 -38.67 101.31 1.36
C GLY A 545 -38.73 102.02 0.01
N ASP A 546 -39.05 101.28 -1.05
CA ASP A 546 -39.42 101.83 -2.36
C ASP A 546 -40.85 102.40 -2.34
N VAL A 547 -41.01 103.60 -2.90
CA VAL A 547 -42.28 104.12 -3.46
C VAL A 547 -41.93 104.85 -4.76
N ALA A 548 -42.52 104.41 -5.87
CA ALA A 548 -42.23 104.80 -7.25
C ALA A 548 -43.01 106.04 -7.78
N GLY A 549 -42.42 106.70 -8.79
CA GLY A 549 -43.03 107.54 -9.87
C GLY A 549 -43.11 109.05 -9.62
N ASP A 550 -42.76 109.98 -10.52
CA ASP A 550 -42.42 109.94 -11.96
C ASP A 550 -41.80 111.30 -12.41
N ASP A 551 -41.12 111.30 -13.57
CA ASP A 551 -40.74 112.38 -14.49
C ASP A 551 -39.86 113.60 -14.07
N THR A 552 -38.62 113.66 -14.58
CA THR A 552 -38.25 114.49 -15.76
C THR A 552 -36.74 114.46 -16.11
N ALA A 553 -36.48 114.26 -17.40
CA ALA A 553 -35.44 114.86 -18.24
C ALA A 553 -33.94 114.68 -17.94
N GLY A 554 -33.27 113.99 -18.88
CA GLY A 554 -32.20 114.64 -19.67
C GLY A 554 -30.80 114.03 -19.58
N GLY A 555 -30.25 113.64 -20.73
CA GLY A 555 -28.82 113.89 -21.01
C GLY A 555 -27.89 112.69 -21.18
N ASN A 556 -28.06 111.97 -22.31
CA ASN A 556 -27.07 111.79 -23.39
C ASN A 556 -25.59 111.35 -23.11
N THR A 557 -25.12 110.54 -24.07
CA THR A 557 -23.73 110.15 -24.45
C THR A 557 -23.04 109.12 -23.55
N GLY A 558 -22.45 108.03 -24.04
CA GLY A 558 -22.25 107.52 -25.40
C GLY A 558 -21.04 106.57 -25.41
N TYR A 559 -21.05 105.58 -26.33
CA TYR A 559 -19.87 104.91 -26.95
C TYR A 559 -18.95 104.08 -26.03
N ASP A 560 -18.34 102.94 -26.40
CA ASP A 560 -18.27 102.15 -27.63
C ASP A 560 -17.68 100.75 -27.34
N ALA A 561 -17.98 99.83 -28.27
CA ALA A 561 -17.28 98.65 -28.80
C ALA A 561 -16.17 97.85 -28.08
N GLY A 562 -16.15 96.55 -28.43
CA GLY A 562 -14.94 95.83 -28.88
C GLY A 562 -14.47 94.75 -27.91
N ASP A 563 -14.78 93.47 -28.06
CA ASP A 563 -14.38 92.51 -29.11
C ASP A 563 -12.96 91.89 -28.91
N ASP A 564 -13.01 90.56 -28.83
CA ASP A 564 -12.07 89.52 -29.29
C ASP A 564 -10.61 89.32 -28.84
N THR A 565 -10.32 88.00 -28.73
CA THR A 565 -9.07 87.24 -28.98
C THR A 565 -8.09 86.86 -27.85
N ARG A 566 -7.97 85.52 -27.67
CA ARG A 566 -6.76 84.64 -27.66
C ARG A 566 -5.39 85.36 -27.54
N ASP A 567 -4.41 84.91 -26.75
CA ASP A 567 -3.84 83.57 -26.70
C ASP A 567 -2.79 83.46 -25.56
N LYS A 568 -2.59 82.23 -25.07
CA LYS A 568 -1.34 81.61 -24.54
C LYS A 568 -0.71 82.01 -23.18
N ALA A 569 -0.74 80.99 -22.31
CA ALA A 569 0.39 80.34 -21.62
C ALA A 569 1.13 81.05 -20.46
N GLY A 570 1.05 80.43 -19.27
CA GLY A 570 2.08 80.54 -18.24
C GLY A 570 1.60 80.23 -16.81
N ASN A 571 2.26 79.28 -16.15
CA ASN A 571 2.34 79.03 -14.71
C ASN A 571 1.08 78.52 -13.95
N VAL A 572 1.10 77.35 -13.31
CA VAL A 572 1.83 76.92 -12.08
C VAL A 572 1.19 77.45 -10.79
N ASN A 573 0.72 76.48 -9.99
CA ASN A 573 0.39 76.50 -8.56
C ASN A 573 -0.69 77.49 -8.07
N GLY A 574 -1.81 76.92 -7.62
CA GLY A 574 -2.80 77.60 -6.79
C GLY A 574 -3.65 76.57 -6.05
N GLU A 575 -3.39 76.44 -4.75
CA GLU A 575 -4.05 75.56 -3.79
C GLU A 575 -5.59 75.69 -3.80
N VAL A 576 -6.27 74.53 -3.84
CA VAL A 576 -7.67 74.41 -3.43
C VAL A 576 -7.69 74.32 -1.90
N ALA A 577 -7.56 75.46 -1.24
CA ALA A 577 -7.59 75.58 0.22
C ALA A 577 -8.39 76.81 0.64
N SER A 578 -9.72 76.81 0.45
CA SER A 578 -10.58 77.82 1.11
C SER A 578 -11.95 77.35 1.60
N ASP A 579 -12.39 76.10 1.34
CA ASP A 579 -13.72 75.63 1.77
C ASP A 579 -13.73 74.78 3.06
N ASN A 580 -12.59 74.22 3.49
CA ASN A 580 -12.56 73.32 4.65
C ASN A 580 -12.59 74.05 6.00
N ALA A 581 -12.06 75.28 6.10
CA ALA A 581 -11.98 76.00 7.37
C ALA A 581 -13.36 76.39 7.94
N GLY A 582 -14.30 76.78 7.07
CA GLY A 582 -15.67 77.14 7.49
C GLY A 582 -16.51 75.93 7.89
N ASP A 583 -16.26 74.76 7.31
CA ASP A 583 -16.97 73.52 7.66
C ASP A 583 -16.51 72.96 9.02
N ASP A 584 -15.21 73.11 9.37
CA ASP A 584 -14.67 72.71 10.68
C ASP A 584 -15.17 73.61 11.82
N GLU A 585 -15.30 74.92 11.58
CA GLU A 585 -15.90 75.86 12.55
C GLU A 585 -17.39 75.59 12.78
N LEU A 586 -18.14 75.28 11.71
CA LEU A 586 -19.55 74.88 11.82
C LEU A 586 -19.72 73.58 12.60
N PHE A 587 -18.85 72.60 12.39
CA PHE A 587 -18.84 71.36 13.15
C PHE A 587 -18.46 71.59 14.62
N ALA A 588 -17.47 72.45 14.90
CA ALA A 588 -17.09 72.83 16.27
C ALA A 588 -18.24 73.56 17.00
N ALA A 589 -18.97 74.44 16.30
CA ALA A 589 -20.14 75.11 16.86
C ALA A 589 -21.30 74.14 17.14
N PHE A 590 -21.57 73.22 16.21
CA PHE A 590 -22.57 72.16 16.39
C PHE A 590 -22.23 71.24 17.58
N THR A 591 -20.97 70.78 17.68
CA THR A 591 -20.53 69.88 18.74
C THR A 591 -20.58 70.53 20.13
N ARG A 592 -20.15 71.80 20.27
CA ARG A 592 -20.28 72.55 21.54
C ARG A 592 -21.74 72.67 21.98
N LEU A 593 -22.63 73.01 21.05
CA LEU A 593 -24.04 73.21 21.38
C LEU A 593 -24.78 71.87 21.63
N ALA A 594 -24.38 70.81 20.93
CA ALA A 594 -24.86 69.45 21.21
C ALA A 594 -24.39 68.96 22.60
N GLN A 595 -23.17 69.30 23.03
CA GLN A 595 -22.65 69.02 24.38
C GLN A 595 -23.39 69.82 25.48
N GLU A 596 -23.71 71.09 25.22
CA GLU A 596 -24.54 71.90 26.13
C GLU A 596 -25.97 71.35 26.24
N TYR A 597 -26.52 70.79 25.15
CA TYR A 597 -27.84 70.18 25.15
C TYR A 597 -27.85 68.85 25.92
N THR A 598 -26.83 68.01 25.77
CA THR A 598 -26.71 66.74 26.49
C THR A 598 -26.37 66.90 27.97
N SER A 599 -25.71 67.98 28.39
CA SER A 599 -25.41 68.26 29.81
C SER A 599 -26.56 68.91 30.58
N ARG A 600 -27.59 69.40 29.88
CA ARG A 600 -28.80 70.02 30.48
C ARG A 600 -30.01 69.08 30.53
N GLN A 601 -30.04 68.03 29.73
CA GLN A 601 -30.92 66.86 29.93
C GLN A 601 -30.41 66.04 31.11
#